data_AF-A0A6P3FS34-F1
#
_entry.id   AF-A0A6P3FS34-F1
#
_cell.length_a   1.000
_cell.length_b   1.000
_cell.length_c   1.000
_cell.angle_alpha   90.00
_cell.angle_beta   90.00
_cell.angle_gamma   90.00
#
_symmetry.space_group_name_H-M   'P 1'
#
loop_
_entity.id
_entity.type
_entity.pdbx_description
1 polymer ?
#
loop_
_entity_poly.entity_id
_entity_poly.type
_entity_poly.pdbx_seq_one_letter_code
_entity_poly.pdbx_strand_id
1 'polypeptide(L)'
;MMYRTVGFAPQHRALRPWIIAFLAVLSLILVGVTIGLLAHFLVPGEKTEYYHGTFTISALLFNNINGQKATYQFKDLQEMSENLVDEIFTDSALNKHYIKNQVVRLTPKGESVTADIIMVFQSPSPGQRTVREKEIHSILNRKIRNARALPINVSSVQVNAMSSSTGKLTFQACCGKRAAPLAVNRIMSGEIAPPGAWPWQASLQRNNIHQCGASLISNTWLVTAAHCFKNSANARQWTVSFGTTINPPLMRRNVKRIIVHERYRSPSREYDIAVVQLSSKVPFSDDIRRVCLPAASDSFQPNSTVYITGFGALYYGGESQNNLREARVKIISSDVCKQPSVYGNDIKFGMFCAGYLEGIYDACRGDSGGPLVIRDNTDTWYLIGIVSWGDNCGQRNKPGVYTEVTYYRRWIASKTGL
;
A
#
# COMPACT_ATOMS: atom_id res chain seq x y z
N MET A 1 -6.06 -86.49 55.69
CA MET A 1 -5.52 -86.12 54.37
C MET A 1 -5.05 -84.67 54.45
N MET A 2 -3.74 -84.45 54.56
CA MET A 2 -3.13 -83.12 54.51
C MET A 2 -3.06 -82.66 53.05
N TYR A 3 -3.48 -81.44 52.74
CA TYR A 3 -3.16 -80.80 51.46
C TYR A 3 -2.51 -79.44 51.70
N ARG A 4 -1.32 -79.30 51.09
CA ARG A 4 -0.40 -78.16 51.10
C ARG A 4 -1.01 -76.90 50.50
N THR A 5 -0.72 -75.77 51.14
CA THR A 5 -0.83 -74.43 50.55
C THR A 5 0.37 -74.16 49.63
N VAL A 6 0.11 -73.77 48.38
CA VAL A 6 1.12 -73.22 47.45
C VAL A 6 0.92 -71.70 47.40
N GLY A 7 1.89 -70.95 47.91
CA GLY A 7 1.93 -69.50 47.80
C GLY A 7 2.46 -69.05 46.44
N PHE A 8 1.73 -68.16 45.77
CA PHE A 8 2.19 -67.44 44.58
C PHE A 8 2.76 -66.08 45.02
N ALA A 9 4.06 -65.86 44.81
CA ALA A 9 4.68 -64.55 44.94
C ALA A 9 4.54 -63.77 43.61
N PRO A 10 4.08 -62.51 43.59
CA PRO A 10 3.97 -61.73 42.36
C PRO A 10 5.35 -61.13 41.99
N GLN A 11 5.89 -61.53 40.84
CA GLN A 11 7.06 -60.89 40.23
C GLN A 11 6.65 -59.50 39.68
N HIS A 12 7.07 -58.43 40.35
CA HIS A 12 7.04 -57.08 39.78
C HIS A 12 8.10 -56.99 38.66
N ARG A 13 7.66 -56.97 37.39
CA ARG A 13 8.53 -56.61 36.26
C ARG A 13 8.85 -55.12 36.34
N ALA A 14 10.03 -54.79 36.85
CA ALA A 14 10.57 -53.43 36.76
C ALA A 14 10.76 -53.05 35.28
N LEU A 15 10.18 -51.93 34.85
CA LEU A 15 10.36 -51.40 33.50
C LEU A 15 11.84 -51.09 33.25
N ARG A 16 12.34 -51.48 32.08
CA ARG A 16 13.74 -51.22 31.70
C ARG A 16 13.99 -49.70 31.68
N PRO A 17 15.17 -49.22 32.14
CA PRO A 17 15.46 -47.78 32.25
C PRO A 17 15.23 -46.99 30.95
N TRP A 18 15.50 -47.59 29.79
CA TRP A 18 15.28 -46.94 28.49
C TRP A 18 13.79 -46.74 28.15
N ILE A 19 12.91 -47.61 28.67
CA ILE A 19 11.45 -47.45 28.51
C ILE A 19 10.96 -46.29 29.37
N ILE A 20 11.50 -46.12 30.58
CA ILE A 20 11.18 -45.00 31.46
C ILE A 20 11.63 -43.68 30.80
N ALA A 21 12.84 -43.64 30.23
CA ALA A 21 13.34 -42.48 29.50
C ALA A 21 12.46 -42.14 28.27
N PHE A 22 12.07 -43.14 27.50
CA PHE A 22 11.19 -42.96 26.33
C PHE A 22 9.82 -42.39 26.74
N LEU A 23 9.21 -42.94 27.80
CA LEU A 23 7.93 -42.44 28.31
C LEU A 23 8.04 -41.01 28.86
N ALA A 24 9.16 -40.66 29.50
CA ALA A 24 9.40 -39.30 29.98
C ALA A 24 9.53 -38.30 28.82
N VAL A 25 10.25 -38.64 27.76
CA VAL A 25 10.37 -37.81 26.55
C VAL A 25 9.03 -37.66 25.84
N LEU A 26 8.27 -38.76 25.70
CA LEU A 26 6.94 -38.72 25.08
C LEU A 26 5.97 -37.85 25.88
N SER A 27 6.01 -37.94 27.22
CA SER A 27 5.23 -37.07 28.12
C SER A 27 5.60 -35.60 27.96
N LEU A 28 6.90 -35.27 27.89
CA LEU A 28 7.36 -33.89 27.68
C LEU A 28 6.94 -33.33 26.31
N ILE A 29 6.98 -34.14 25.25
CA ILE A 29 6.48 -33.74 23.93
C ILE A 29 4.98 -33.49 23.98
N LEU A 30 4.21 -34.38 24.63
CA LEU A 30 2.77 -34.23 24.77
C LEU A 30 2.40 -32.97 25.55
N VAL A 31 3.11 -32.70 26.64
CA VAL A 31 2.97 -31.46 27.44
C VAL A 31 3.34 -30.23 26.60
N GLY A 32 4.45 -30.27 25.85
CA GLY A 32 4.85 -29.17 24.97
C GLY A 32 3.82 -28.88 23.86
N VAL A 33 3.29 -29.92 23.22
CA VAL A 33 2.25 -29.81 22.18
C VAL A 33 0.93 -29.31 22.77
N THR A 34 0.52 -29.82 23.93
CA THR A 34 -0.70 -29.36 24.60
C THR A 34 -0.57 -27.92 25.08
N ILE A 35 0.55 -27.51 25.65
CA ILE A 35 0.82 -26.10 25.98
C ILE A 35 0.83 -25.25 24.71
N GLY A 36 1.45 -25.70 23.62
CA GLY A 36 1.47 -25.00 22.34
C GLY A 36 0.08 -24.83 21.73
N LEU A 37 -0.74 -25.88 21.76
CA LEU A 37 -2.14 -25.85 21.31
C LEU A 37 -3.00 -24.98 22.24
N LEU A 38 -2.84 -25.10 23.55
CA LEU A 38 -3.51 -24.25 24.53
C LEU A 38 -3.10 -22.79 24.34
N ALA A 39 -1.84 -22.47 24.09
CA ALA A 39 -1.43 -21.11 23.75
C ALA A 39 -2.05 -20.63 22.42
N HIS A 40 -2.12 -21.50 21.40
CA HIS A 40 -2.71 -21.15 20.12
C HIS A 40 -4.24 -20.96 20.18
N PHE A 41 -4.95 -21.74 21.01
CA PHE A 41 -6.41 -21.73 21.13
C PHE A 41 -6.95 -20.90 22.32
N LEU A 42 -6.16 -20.68 23.38
CA LEU A 42 -6.56 -19.92 24.58
C LEU A 42 -5.99 -18.50 24.62
N VAL A 43 -4.96 -18.14 23.84
CA VAL A 43 -4.64 -16.72 23.64
C VAL A 43 -5.78 -16.18 22.76
N PRO A 44 -6.67 -15.34 23.30
CA PRO A 44 -7.74 -14.77 22.49
C PRO A 44 -7.06 -13.99 21.38
N GLY A 45 -7.29 -14.41 20.13
CA GLY A 45 -6.81 -13.67 18.97
C GLY A 45 -7.23 -12.22 19.15
N GLU A 46 -6.24 -11.37 19.38
CA GLU A 46 -6.40 -9.97 19.69
C GLU A 46 -7.27 -9.37 18.58
N LYS A 47 -8.53 -9.01 18.87
CA LYS A 47 -9.51 -8.71 17.82
C LYS A 47 -9.51 -7.23 17.47
N THR A 48 -9.25 -6.93 16.21
CA THR A 48 -9.32 -5.56 15.69
C THR A 48 -10.77 -5.07 15.61
N GLU A 49 -11.02 -3.88 16.15
CA GLU A 49 -12.29 -3.17 16.11
C GLU A 49 -12.16 -1.88 15.30
N TYR A 50 -13.26 -1.50 14.65
CA TYR A 50 -13.32 -0.36 13.75
C TYR A 50 -14.44 0.57 14.20
N TYR A 51 -14.15 1.86 14.26
CA TYR A 51 -15.09 2.91 14.65
C TYR A 51 -15.10 3.98 13.56
N HIS A 52 -16.28 4.34 13.09
CA HIS A 52 -16.48 5.45 12.16
C HIS A 52 -16.70 6.71 12.97
N GLY A 53 -15.77 7.66 12.84
CA GLY A 53 -15.87 8.99 13.38
C GLY A 53 -16.28 9.99 12.29
N THR A 54 -17.08 10.99 12.65
CA THR A 54 -17.28 12.16 11.80
C THR A 54 -17.10 13.42 12.60
N PHE A 55 -16.51 14.45 11.99
CA PHE A 55 -16.52 15.81 12.52
C PHE A 55 -16.46 16.83 11.39
N THR A 56 -16.92 18.04 11.66
CA THR A 56 -17.00 19.12 10.69
C THR A 56 -15.96 20.19 11.00
N ILE A 57 -15.15 20.52 10.01
CA ILE A 57 -14.10 21.55 10.06
C ILE A 57 -14.68 22.81 9.42
N SER A 58 -14.64 23.92 10.14
CA SER A 58 -15.12 25.21 9.64
C SER A 58 -14.06 25.84 8.73
N ALA A 59 -14.34 26.03 7.44
CA ALA A 59 -13.38 26.60 6.50
C ALA A 59 -13.22 28.14 6.65
N LEU A 60 -14.12 28.81 7.36
CA LEU A 60 -14.14 30.26 7.55
C LEU A 60 -13.02 30.84 8.44
N LEU A 61 -12.31 30.02 9.23
CA LEU A 61 -11.39 30.52 10.26
C LEU A 61 -9.89 30.48 9.90
N PHE A 62 -9.53 30.16 8.66
CA PHE A 62 -8.15 30.40 8.17
C PHE A 62 -7.99 31.76 7.47
N ASN A 63 -8.87 32.71 7.78
CA ASN A 63 -8.69 34.12 7.43
C ASN A 63 -7.96 34.84 8.58
N ASN A 64 -6.62 34.82 8.59
CA ASN A 64 -5.76 35.99 8.86
C ASN A 64 -4.31 35.56 9.08
N ILE A 65 -3.40 35.96 8.17
CA ILE A 65 -2.27 36.85 8.49
C ILE A 65 -1.96 37.80 7.29
N ASN A 66 -2.21 37.45 6.01
CA ASN A 66 -1.70 38.26 4.87
C ASN A 66 -2.65 38.50 3.68
N GLY A 67 -3.98 38.48 3.84
CA GLY A 67 -4.90 38.85 2.74
C GLY A 67 -4.91 37.92 1.52
N GLN A 68 -4.30 36.72 1.62
CA GLN A 68 -4.46 35.64 0.65
C GLN A 68 -5.44 34.61 1.18
N LYS A 69 -6.49 34.28 0.41
CA LYS A 69 -7.39 33.15 0.69
C LYS A 69 -6.56 31.86 0.65
N ALA A 70 -6.25 31.28 1.82
CA ALA A 70 -5.63 29.96 1.89
C ALA A 70 -6.70 28.90 1.58
N THR A 71 -6.80 28.49 0.31
CA THR A 71 -7.52 27.26 -0.05
C THR A 71 -6.59 26.09 0.20
N TYR A 72 -6.68 25.48 1.39
CA TYR A 72 -5.97 24.22 1.66
C TYR A 72 -6.42 23.15 0.68
N GLN A 73 -5.47 22.35 0.20
CA GLN A 73 -5.81 21.19 -0.62
C GLN A 73 -6.43 20.13 0.29
N PHE A 74 -7.35 19.31 -0.25
CA PHE A 74 -7.98 18.22 0.52
C PHE A 74 -6.95 17.29 1.18
N LYS A 75 -5.76 17.15 0.56
CA LYS A 75 -4.63 16.41 1.09
C LYS A 75 -4.12 16.97 2.42
N ASP A 76 -3.97 18.29 2.52
CA ASP A 76 -3.51 18.95 3.75
C ASP A 76 -4.54 18.76 4.87
N LEU A 77 -5.83 18.93 4.56
CA LEU A 77 -6.92 18.68 5.51
C LEU A 77 -6.97 17.23 5.96
N GLN A 78 -6.68 16.28 5.06
CA GLN A 78 -6.59 14.86 5.38
C GLN A 78 -5.46 14.61 6.39
N GLU A 79 -4.24 15.06 6.09
CA GLU A 79 -3.06 14.89 6.95
C GLU A 79 -3.27 15.56 8.32
N MET A 80 -3.74 16.80 8.36
CA MET A 80 -4.02 17.50 9.61
C MET A 80 -5.09 16.78 10.46
N SER A 81 -6.12 16.22 9.82
CA SER A 81 -7.17 15.48 10.52
C SER A 81 -6.66 14.15 11.08
N GLU A 82 -5.84 13.42 10.30
CA GLU A 82 -5.24 12.16 10.74
C GLU A 82 -4.25 12.38 11.89
N ASN A 83 -3.37 13.37 11.76
CA ASN A 83 -2.38 13.72 12.79
C ASN A 83 -3.05 14.17 14.09
N LEU A 84 -4.12 14.97 14.00
CA LEU A 84 -4.90 15.37 15.17
C LEU A 84 -5.48 14.16 15.91
N VAL A 85 -6.06 13.21 15.19
CA VAL A 85 -6.64 12.00 15.79
C VAL A 85 -5.54 11.12 16.40
N ASP A 86 -4.40 10.99 15.74
CA ASP A 86 -3.23 10.31 16.30
C ASP A 86 -2.79 10.95 17.62
N GLU A 87 -2.54 12.26 17.65
CA GLU A 87 -2.15 12.99 18.86
C GLU A 87 -3.18 12.81 19.99
N ILE A 88 -4.47 12.90 19.67
CA ILE A 88 -5.56 12.73 20.64
C ILE A 88 -5.48 11.37 21.33
N PHE A 89 -5.31 10.28 20.57
CA PHE A 89 -5.36 8.94 21.12
C PHE A 89 -4.03 8.47 21.70
N THR A 90 -2.90 8.90 21.13
CA THR A 90 -1.57 8.67 21.70
C THR A 90 -1.45 9.30 23.08
N ASP A 91 -2.04 10.48 23.32
CA ASP A 91 -2.09 11.13 24.63
C ASP A 91 -3.39 10.81 25.42
N SER A 92 -3.94 9.60 25.28
CA SER A 92 -5.18 9.19 25.97
C SER A 92 -5.05 7.88 26.74
N ALA A 93 -6.05 7.60 27.57
CA ALA A 93 -6.20 6.30 28.24
C ALA A 93 -6.29 5.12 27.26
N LEU A 94 -6.68 5.38 26.01
CA LEU A 94 -6.78 4.36 24.96
C LEU A 94 -5.48 4.15 24.16
N ASN A 95 -4.38 4.83 24.47
CA ASN A 95 -3.12 4.74 23.72
C ASN A 95 -2.69 3.28 23.46
N LYS A 96 -2.67 2.43 24.49
CA LYS A 96 -2.26 1.01 24.36
C LYS A 96 -3.16 0.17 23.47
N HIS A 97 -4.38 0.63 23.19
CA HIS A 97 -5.34 -0.04 22.32
C HIS A 97 -5.44 0.64 20.96
N TYR A 98 -4.97 1.87 20.81
CA TYR A 98 -5.05 2.61 19.57
C TYR A 98 -4.02 2.08 18.58
N ILE A 99 -4.48 1.73 17.37
CA ILE A 99 -3.59 1.22 16.32
C ILE A 99 -3.27 2.33 15.33
N LYS A 100 -4.31 2.95 14.77
CA LYS A 100 -4.22 4.00 13.75
C LYS A 100 -5.59 4.57 13.43
N ASN A 101 -5.58 5.66 12.66
CA ASN A 101 -6.77 6.21 12.03
C ASN A 101 -6.53 6.43 10.53
N GLN A 102 -7.62 6.68 9.80
CA GLN A 102 -7.56 7.07 8.41
C GLN A 102 -8.79 7.87 8.01
N VAL A 103 -8.58 9.01 7.36
CA VAL A 103 -9.67 9.75 6.71
C VAL A 103 -10.04 9.03 5.42
N VAL A 104 -11.30 8.61 5.32
CA VAL A 104 -11.82 7.85 4.17
C VAL A 104 -12.52 8.75 3.16
N ARG A 105 -13.04 9.88 3.61
CA ARG A 105 -13.73 10.86 2.76
C ARG A 105 -13.71 12.23 3.41
N LEU A 106 -13.51 13.25 2.58
CA LEU A 106 -13.75 14.66 2.91
C LEU A 106 -14.89 15.16 2.04
N THR A 107 -15.97 15.64 2.67
CA THR A 107 -17.18 16.10 1.97
C THR A 107 -17.39 17.59 2.21
N PRO A 108 -17.26 18.44 1.19
CA PRO A 108 -17.61 19.86 1.30
C PRO A 108 -19.10 20.06 1.60
N LYS A 109 -19.41 20.94 2.55
CA LYS A 109 -20.76 21.38 2.91
C LYS A 109 -20.77 22.89 3.13
N GLY A 110 -21.06 23.63 2.06
CA GLY A 110 -20.96 25.09 2.07
C GLY A 110 -19.56 25.56 2.46
N GLU A 111 -19.46 26.27 3.58
CA GLU A 111 -18.20 26.81 4.12
C GLU A 111 -17.55 25.87 5.17
N SER A 112 -17.88 24.58 5.12
CA SER A 112 -17.33 23.58 6.02
C SER A 112 -16.97 22.30 5.28
N VAL A 113 -16.13 21.48 5.88
CA VAL A 113 -15.76 20.17 5.35
C VAL A 113 -16.07 19.13 6.42
N THR A 114 -16.91 18.15 6.11
CA THR A 114 -17.11 16.98 6.96
C THR A 114 -16.02 15.95 6.66
N ALA A 115 -15.27 15.56 7.68
CA ALA A 115 -14.31 14.46 7.62
C ALA A 115 -14.96 13.17 8.11
N ASP A 116 -14.92 12.12 7.30
CA ASP A 116 -15.24 10.74 7.67
C ASP A 116 -13.94 10.02 7.98
N ILE A 117 -13.79 9.52 9.21
CA ILE A 117 -12.56 8.88 9.69
C ILE A 117 -12.87 7.48 10.19
N ILE A 118 -12.01 6.52 9.87
CA ILE A 118 -12.04 5.18 10.43
C ILE A 118 -10.91 5.07 11.43
N MET A 119 -11.25 4.80 12.68
CA MET A 119 -10.30 4.55 13.77
C MET A 119 -10.24 3.07 14.07
N VAL A 120 -9.04 2.56 14.28
CA VAL A 120 -8.76 1.14 14.47
C VAL A 120 -8.19 0.93 15.86
N PHE A 121 -8.83 0.05 16.62
CA PHE A 121 -8.43 -0.28 17.99
C PHE A 121 -8.24 -1.78 18.18
N GLN A 122 -7.30 -2.13 19.03
CA GLN A 122 -7.04 -3.47 19.50
C GLN A 122 -7.98 -3.80 20.67
N SER A 123 -8.66 -4.95 20.63
CA SER A 123 -9.57 -5.37 21.70
C SER A 123 -9.10 -6.67 22.37
N PRO A 124 -8.85 -6.65 23.69
CA PRO A 124 -8.48 -7.85 24.44
C PRO A 124 -9.68 -8.75 24.78
N SER A 125 -10.93 -8.25 24.72
CA SER A 125 -12.12 -9.09 24.93
C SER A 125 -13.34 -8.64 24.10
N PRO A 126 -14.13 -9.59 23.55
CA PRO A 126 -15.38 -9.28 22.87
C PRO A 126 -16.47 -9.00 23.92
N GLY A 127 -16.52 -7.78 24.45
CA GLY A 127 -17.44 -7.49 25.57
C GLY A 127 -18.07 -6.12 25.64
N GLN A 128 -17.47 -5.06 25.09
CA GLN A 128 -17.97 -3.70 25.40
C GLN A 128 -17.76 -2.68 24.27
N ARG A 129 -18.11 -3.05 23.03
CA ARG A 129 -18.05 -2.13 21.87
C ARG A 129 -18.78 -0.81 22.11
N THR A 130 -19.95 -0.87 22.75
CA THR A 130 -20.75 0.31 23.10
C THR A 130 -20.10 1.18 24.19
N VAL A 131 -19.38 0.58 25.14
CA VAL A 131 -18.63 1.34 26.15
C VAL A 131 -17.42 2.00 25.51
N ARG A 132 -16.68 1.27 24.68
CA ARG A 132 -15.53 1.80 23.95
C ARG A 132 -15.93 2.90 22.97
N GLU A 133 -17.05 2.76 22.27
CA GLU A 133 -17.63 3.81 21.44
C GLU A 133 -17.88 5.10 22.25
N LYS A 134 -18.50 5.00 23.43
CA LYS A 134 -18.72 6.13 24.33
C LYS A 134 -17.42 6.73 24.86
N GLU A 135 -16.42 5.90 25.16
CA GLU A 135 -15.10 6.33 25.61
C GLU A 135 -14.34 7.10 24.53
N ILE A 136 -14.30 6.57 23.30
CA ILE A 136 -13.73 7.21 22.11
C ILE A 136 -14.41 8.56 21.87
N HIS A 137 -15.75 8.60 21.88
CA HIS A 137 -16.51 9.83 21.72
C HIS A 137 -16.19 10.87 22.81
N SER A 138 -16.10 10.45 24.08
CA SER A 138 -15.75 11.32 25.21
C SER A 138 -14.35 11.91 25.06
N ILE A 139 -13.37 11.08 24.68
CA ILE A 139 -11.98 11.50 24.46
C ILE A 139 -11.89 12.52 23.33
N LEU A 140 -12.51 12.23 22.17
CA LEU A 140 -12.55 13.15 21.03
C LEU A 140 -13.17 14.49 21.41
N ASN A 141 -14.37 14.48 22.02
CA ASN A 141 -15.05 15.72 22.41
C ASN A 141 -14.25 16.57 23.40
N ARG A 142 -13.55 15.94 24.34
CA ARG A 142 -12.74 16.65 25.33
C ARG A 142 -11.49 17.24 24.70
N LYS A 143 -10.74 16.45 23.92
CA LYS A 143 -9.44 16.88 23.38
C LYS A 143 -9.57 17.77 22.15
N ILE A 144 -10.55 17.55 21.26
CA ILE A 144 -10.81 18.44 20.11
C ILE A 144 -11.14 19.85 20.58
N ARG A 145 -11.90 20.01 21.67
CA ARG A 145 -12.22 21.33 22.24
C ARG A 145 -10.97 22.16 22.59
N ASN A 146 -9.89 21.48 22.94
CA ASN A 146 -8.62 22.09 23.33
C ASN A 146 -7.60 22.12 22.19
N ALA A 147 -7.89 21.46 21.07
CA ALA A 147 -7.00 21.36 19.93
C ALA A 147 -7.02 22.67 19.12
N ARG A 148 -5.84 23.22 18.85
CA ARG A 148 -5.68 24.44 18.03
C ARG A 148 -5.38 24.13 16.57
N ALA A 149 -5.14 22.86 16.22
CA ALA A 149 -4.71 22.46 14.89
C ALA A 149 -5.79 22.64 13.81
N LEU A 150 -7.07 22.43 14.16
CA LEU A 150 -8.21 22.52 13.23
C LEU A 150 -9.43 23.15 13.91
N PRO A 151 -10.14 24.09 13.26
CA PRO A 151 -11.37 24.71 13.77
C PRO A 151 -12.57 23.75 13.66
N ILE A 152 -12.59 22.73 14.50
CA ILE A 152 -13.61 21.68 14.49
C ILE A 152 -14.83 22.10 15.30
N ASN A 153 -16.02 21.94 14.70
CA ASN A 153 -17.26 22.05 15.45
C ASN A 153 -17.43 20.82 16.35
N VAL A 154 -17.16 20.97 17.65
CA VAL A 154 -17.26 19.89 18.64
C VAL A 154 -18.67 19.27 18.68
N SER A 155 -19.73 20.04 18.44
CA SER A 155 -21.10 19.50 18.45
C SER A 155 -21.40 18.59 17.25
N SER A 156 -20.52 18.57 16.24
CA SER A 156 -20.66 17.72 15.06
C SER A 156 -19.95 16.38 15.18
N VAL A 157 -19.22 16.14 16.29
CA VAL A 157 -18.47 14.90 16.50
C VAL A 157 -19.46 13.75 16.70
N GLN A 158 -19.36 12.71 15.88
CA GLN A 158 -20.10 11.46 16.04
C GLN A 158 -19.13 10.28 15.95
N VAL A 159 -19.42 9.21 16.68
CA VAL A 159 -18.63 7.97 16.67
C VAL A 159 -19.57 6.79 16.72
N ASN A 160 -19.47 5.90 15.73
CA ASN A 160 -20.30 4.70 15.64
C ASN A 160 -19.40 3.46 15.47
N ALA A 161 -19.62 2.42 16.27
CA ALA A 161 -18.95 1.14 16.08
C ALA A 161 -19.36 0.50 14.74
N MET A 162 -18.38 -0.09 14.04
CA MET A 162 -18.62 -0.76 12.77
C MET A 162 -18.54 -2.28 12.92
N SER A 163 -19.25 -3.00 12.04
CA SER A 163 -18.96 -4.42 11.86
C SER A 163 -17.52 -4.59 11.37
N SER A 164 -16.82 -5.62 11.86
CA SER A 164 -15.41 -5.85 11.51
C SER A 164 -15.21 -6.01 10.00
N SER A 165 -16.17 -6.59 9.27
CA SER A 165 -16.12 -6.73 7.82
C SER A 165 -16.27 -5.38 7.09
N THR A 166 -17.23 -4.54 7.51
CA THR A 166 -17.45 -3.22 6.89
C THR A 166 -16.30 -2.28 7.18
N GLY A 167 -15.81 -2.25 8.43
CA GLY A 167 -14.64 -1.45 8.82
C GLY A 167 -13.39 -1.85 8.03
N LYS A 168 -13.11 -3.16 7.92
CA LYS A 168 -11.98 -3.67 7.12
C LYS A 168 -12.08 -3.27 5.65
N LEU A 169 -13.24 -3.47 5.01
CA LEU A 169 -13.45 -3.11 3.60
C LEU A 169 -13.31 -1.59 3.35
N THR A 170 -13.83 -0.77 4.26
CA THR A 170 -13.75 0.70 4.15
C THR A 170 -12.29 1.14 4.24
N PHE A 171 -11.53 0.58 5.19
CA PHE A 171 -10.10 0.84 5.34
C PHE A 171 -9.30 0.36 4.11
N GLN A 172 -9.64 -0.80 3.54
CA GLN A 172 -8.99 -1.35 2.34
C GLN A 172 -9.31 -0.54 1.07
N ALA A 173 -10.39 0.24 1.05
CA ALA A 173 -10.77 1.09 -0.08
C ALA A 173 -9.92 2.37 -0.19
N CYS A 174 -9.21 2.73 0.87
CA CYS A 174 -8.26 3.81 0.86
C CYS A 174 -7.10 3.53 -0.09
N CYS A 175 -6.64 4.57 -0.79
CA CYS A 175 -5.49 4.41 -1.67
C CYS A 175 -4.17 4.44 -0.91
N GLY A 176 -3.12 3.94 -1.58
CA GLY A 176 -1.75 4.18 -1.16
C GLY A 176 -1.41 3.55 0.19
N LYS A 177 -2.15 2.54 0.64
CA LYS A 177 -1.84 1.83 1.88
C LYS A 177 -1.30 0.44 1.60
N ARG A 178 -0.23 0.08 2.30
CA ARG A 178 0.40 -1.23 2.25
C ARG A 178 -0.12 -2.10 3.39
N ALA A 179 -0.10 -3.41 3.21
CA ALA A 179 -0.35 -4.35 4.30
C ALA A 179 0.97 -4.80 4.95
N ALA A 180 2.04 -4.90 4.16
CA ALA A 180 3.38 -5.20 4.68
C ALA A 180 4.13 -3.90 5.02
N PRO A 181 4.67 -3.79 6.25
CA PRO A 181 5.47 -2.62 6.64
C PRO A 181 6.73 -2.51 5.79
N LEU A 182 7.20 -1.28 5.60
CA LEU A 182 8.53 -1.05 5.04
C LEU A 182 9.59 -1.55 6.03
N ALA A 183 10.50 -2.39 5.58
CA ALA A 183 11.72 -2.68 6.32
C ALA A 183 12.66 -1.46 6.24
N VAL A 184 12.58 -0.55 7.22
CA VAL A 184 13.28 0.76 7.24
C VAL A 184 14.81 0.62 7.17
N ASN A 185 15.36 -0.51 7.62
CA ASN A 185 16.80 -0.79 7.65
C ASN A 185 17.27 -1.75 6.52
N ARG A 186 16.41 -2.10 5.57
CA ARG A 186 16.79 -2.99 4.46
C ARG A 186 17.24 -2.17 3.26
N ILE A 187 18.45 -2.45 2.78
CA ILE A 187 18.88 -2.00 1.44
C ILE A 187 18.01 -2.76 0.43
N MET A 188 17.17 -2.06 -0.32
CA MET A 188 16.30 -2.65 -1.35
C MET A 188 16.97 -2.47 -2.71
N SER A 189 17.67 -3.51 -3.12
CA SER A 189 18.48 -3.55 -4.34
C SER A 189 17.99 -4.64 -5.30
N GLY A 190 16.72 -4.57 -5.69
CA GLY A 190 16.10 -5.59 -6.56
C GLY A 190 15.67 -6.85 -5.81
N GLU A 191 15.38 -6.73 -4.52
CA GLU A 191 14.91 -7.81 -3.65
C GLU A 191 13.52 -8.29 -4.07
N ILE A 192 13.19 -9.54 -3.74
CA ILE A 192 11.83 -10.05 -3.92
C ILE A 192 10.89 -9.29 -2.97
N ALA A 193 9.79 -8.76 -3.52
CA ALA A 193 8.77 -8.06 -2.75
C ALA A 193 7.85 -9.08 -2.04
N PRO A 194 7.61 -8.92 -0.72
CA PRO A 194 6.67 -9.77 -0.02
C PRO A 194 5.21 -9.47 -0.42
N PRO A 195 4.28 -10.42 -0.23
CA PRO A 195 2.85 -10.17 -0.40
C PRO A 195 2.38 -8.93 0.38
N GLY A 196 1.45 -8.16 -0.20
CA GLY A 196 0.94 -6.92 0.40
C GLY A 196 1.91 -5.74 0.47
N ALA A 197 3.15 -5.85 -0.04
CA ALA A 197 4.10 -4.74 -0.08
C ALA A 197 3.73 -3.66 -1.10
N TRP A 198 3.26 -4.06 -2.27
CA TRP A 198 2.91 -3.16 -3.39
C TRP A 198 1.58 -3.57 -4.01
N PRO A 199 0.47 -3.43 -3.26
CA PRO A 199 -0.81 -4.02 -3.64
C PRO A 199 -1.45 -3.37 -4.89
N TRP A 200 -0.87 -2.28 -5.40
CA TRP A 200 -1.25 -1.62 -6.64
C TRP A 200 -0.49 -2.11 -7.88
N GLN A 201 0.58 -2.88 -7.72
CA GLN A 201 1.33 -3.44 -8.83
C GLN A 201 0.43 -4.39 -9.65
N ALA A 202 0.50 -4.25 -10.96
CA ALA A 202 -0.10 -5.19 -11.90
C ALA A 202 0.88 -5.58 -13.01
N SER A 203 0.64 -6.74 -13.59
CA SER A 203 1.32 -7.25 -14.78
C SER A 203 0.35 -7.19 -15.96
N LEU A 204 0.70 -6.42 -16.99
CA LEU A 204 0.00 -6.41 -18.28
C LEU A 204 0.56 -7.52 -19.17
N GLN A 205 -0.32 -8.44 -19.56
CA GLN A 205 0.05 -9.61 -20.33
C GLN A 205 -0.66 -9.58 -21.67
N ARG A 206 0.10 -9.81 -22.74
CA ARG A 206 -0.43 -10.03 -24.09
C ARG A 206 -0.30 -11.50 -24.41
N ASN A 207 -1.40 -12.17 -24.75
CA ASN A 207 -1.42 -13.62 -24.98
C ASN A 207 -0.76 -14.41 -23.82
N ASN A 208 -1.05 -14.01 -22.57
CA ASN A 208 -0.49 -14.58 -21.33
C ASN A 208 1.02 -14.40 -21.12
N ILE A 209 1.69 -13.58 -21.92
CA ILE A 209 3.10 -13.24 -21.75
C ILE A 209 3.19 -11.81 -21.20
N HIS A 210 3.91 -11.65 -20.10
CA HIS A 210 4.16 -10.33 -19.52
C HIS A 210 4.87 -9.41 -20.52
N GLN A 211 4.35 -8.19 -20.65
CA GLN A 211 4.92 -7.15 -21.53
C GLN A 211 5.35 -5.92 -20.74
N CYS A 212 4.54 -5.52 -19.76
CA CYS A 212 4.70 -4.29 -19.01
C CYS A 212 4.11 -4.42 -17.60
N GLY A 213 4.55 -3.54 -16.70
CA GLY A 213 3.85 -3.22 -15.47
C GLY A 213 2.64 -2.28 -15.68
N ALA A 214 1.83 -2.15 -14.64
CA ALA A 214 0.80 -1.12 -14.52
C ALA A 214 0.50 -0.85 -13.04
N SER A 215 -0.16 0.28 -12.77
CA SER A 215 -0.55 0.68 -11.42
C SER A 215 -2.08 0.76 -11.30
N LEU A 216 -2.66 0.06 -10.33
CA LEU A 216 -4.08 0.12 -10.03
C LEU A 216 -4.44 1.47 -9.39
N ILE A 217 -5.32 2.25 -10.01
CA ILE A 217 -5.71 3.61 -9.54
C ILE A 217 -7.20 3.68 -9.10
N SER A 218 -8.00 2.68 -9.45
CA SER A 218 -9.33 2.43 -8.89
C SER A 218 -9.65 0.93 -8.96
N ASN A 219 -10.85 0.50 -8.56
CA ASN A 219 -11.27 -0.89 -8.71
C ASN A 219 -11.51 -1.33 -10.17
N THR A 220 -11.42 -0.43 -11.16
CA THR A 220 -11.63 -0.74 -12.58
C THR A 220 -10.62 -0.10 -13.52
N TRP A 221 -9.72 0.75 -13.03
CA TRP A 221 -8.78 1.50 -13.85
C TRP A 221 -7.34 1.29 -13.39
N LEU A 222 -6.46 1.11 -14.37
CA LEU A 222 -5.01 1.16 -14.21
C LEU A 222 -4.43 2.28 -15.07
N VAL A 223 -3.24 2.74 -14.67
CA VAL A 223 -2.38 3.61 -15.49
C VAL A 223 -1.06 2.88 -15.79
N THR A 224 -0.52 3.10 -16.98
CA THR A 224 0.69 2.45 -17.51
C THR A 224 1.32 3.35 -18.59
N ALA A 225 2.38 2.88 -19.25
CA ALA A 225 3.03 3.57 -20.35
C ALA A 225 2.30 3.33 -21.68
N ALA A 226 2.31 4.33 -22.57
CA ALA A 226 1.71 4.22 -23.90
C ALA A 226 2.44 3.22 -24.79
N HIS A 227 3.77 3.18 -24.70
CA HIS A 227 4.61 2.36 -25.55
C HIS A 227 4.37 0.86 -25.37
N CYS A 228 3.79 0.43 -24.24
CA CYS A 228 3.34 -0.94 -24.00
C CYS A 228 2.36 -1.44 -25.07
N PHE A 229 1.60 -0.52 -25.68
CA PHE A 229 0.57 -0.84 -26.67
C PHE A 229 0.99 -0.55 -28.11
N LYS A 230 2.26 -0.20 -28.36
CA LYS A 230 2.76 0.16 -29.70
C LYS A 230 2.49 -0.91 -30.77
N ASN A 231 2.52 -2.19 -30.37
CA ASN A 231 2.31 -3.32 -31.27
C ASN A 231 0.83 -3.70 -31.43
N SER A 232 -0.01 -3.43 -30.42
CA SER A 232 -1.44 -3.70 -30.44
C SER A 232 -2.13 -3.11 -29.21
N ALA A 233 -3.12 -2.26 -29.44
CA ALA A 233 -4.05 -1.78 -28.42
C ALA A 233 -5.38 -2.56 -28.41
N ASN A 234 -5.46 -3.71 -29.10
CA ASN A 234 -6.68 -4.53 -29.10
C ASN A 234 -6.89 -5.19 -27.73
N ALA A 235 -7.82 -4.64 -26.94
CA ALA A 235 -8.13 -5.07 -25.57
C ALA A 235 -8.34 -6.60 -25.41
N ARG A 236 -8.87 -7.29 -26.44
CA ARG A 236 -9.11 -8.75 -26.38
C ARG A 236 -7.83 -9.58 -26.27
N GLN A 237 -6.68 -9.01 -26.65
CA GLN A 237 -5.37 -9.68 -26.56
C GLN A 237 -4.71 -9.50 -25.19
N TRP A 238 -5.28 -8.65 -24.33
CA TRP A 238 -4.66 -8.20 -23.09
C TRP A 238 -5.41 -8.69 -21.85
N THR A 239 -4.64 -9.14 -20.86
CA THR A 239 -5.10 -9.43 -19.51
C THR A 239 -4.24 -8.68 -18.49
N VAL A 240 -4.80 -8.50 -17.30
CA VAL A 240 -4.13 -7.89 -16.16
C VAL A 240 -4.08 -8.91 -15.04
N SER A 241 -2.88 -9.16 -14.52
CA SER A 241 -2.67 -10.02 -13.35
C SER A 241 -2.21 -9.20 -12.14
N PHE A 242 -2.68 -9.57 -10.95
CA PHE A 242 -2.35 -8.95 -9.66
C PHE A 242 -1.68 -9.96 -8.73
N GLY A 243 -0.99 -9.44 -7.71
CA GLY A 243 -0.20 -10.22 -6.74
C GLY A 243 1.30 -10.09 -6.99
N THR A 244 2.09 -10.88 -6.25
CA THR A 244 3.56 -10.88 -6.32
C THR A 244 4.12 -11.87 -7.35
N THR A 245 3.26 -12.61 -8.06
CA THR A 245 3.64 -13.59 -9.08
C THR A 245 2.83 -13.39 -10.37
N ILE A 246 3.49 -13.56 -11.53
CA ILE A 246 2.81 -13.52 -12.84
C ILE A 246 2.03 -14.82 -13.08
N ASN A 247 2.65 -15.96 -12.75
CA ASN A 247 2.09 -17.28 -12.93
C ASN A 247 2.49 -18.25 -11.78
N PRO A 248 1.53 -18.84 -11.04
CA PRO A 248 0.11 -18.48 -11.04
C PRO A 248 -0.09 -17.07 -10.43
N PRO A 249 -0.98 -16.24 -10.98
CA PRO A 249 -1.29 -14.94 -10.37
C PRO A 249 -2.29 -15.10 -9.22
N LEU A 250 -2.29 -14.15 -8.28
CA LEU A 250 -3.33 -14.08 -7.23
C LEU A 250 -4.71 -13.83 -7.85
N MET A 251 -4.77 -12.96 -8.86
CA MET A 251 -6.00 -12.62 -9.56
C MET A 251 -5.70 -12.21 -11.00
N ARG A 252 -6.57 -12.60 -11.93
CA ARG A 252 -6.54 -12.14 -13.32
C ARG A 252 -7.84 -11.45 -13.71
N ARG A 253 -7.75 -10.44 -14.58
CA ARG A 253 -8.89 -9.71 -15.16
C ARG A 253 -8.67 -9.47 -16.65
N ASN A 254 -9.77 -9.49 -17.40
CA ASN A 254 -9.75 -9.11 -18.81
C ASN A 254 -9.77 -7.58 -18.94
N VAL A 255 -9.23 -7.10 -20.06
CA VAL A 255 -9.25 -5.68 -20.41
C VAL A 255 -10.51 -5.36 -21.21
N LYS A 256 -11.25 -4.33 -20.79
CA LYS A 256 -12.40 -3.78 -21.52
C LYS A 256 -11.97 -2.79 -22.60
N ARG A 257 -11.07 -1.88 -22.24
CA ARG A 257 -10.64 -0.77 -23.10
C ARG A 257 -9.24 -0.30 -22.72
N ILE A 258 -8.47 0.09 -23.73
CA ILE A 258 -7.15 0.73 -23.58
C ILE A 258 -7.26 2.13 -24.19
N ILE A 259 -6.80 3.14 -23.48
CA ILE A 259 -6.78 4.53 -23.96
C ILE A 259 -5.32 5.01 -23.88
N VAL A 260 -4.71 5.16 -25.04
CA VAL A 260 -3.37 5.74 -25.18
C VAL A 260 -3.50 7.26 -25.32
N HIS A 261 -2.56 8.02 -24.75
CA HIS A 261 -2.54 9.47 -24.92
C HIS A 261 -2.55 9.87 -26.40
N GLU A 262 -3.41 10.81 -26.77
CA GLU A 262 -3.73 11.15 -28.17
C GLU A 262 -2.51 11.69 -28.94
N ARG A 263 -1.57 12.29 -28.21
CA ARG A 263 -0.31 12.85 -28.73
C ARG A 263 0.87 11.88 -28.70
N TYR A 264 0.72 10.67 -28.17
CA TYR A 264 1.81 9.69 -28.19
C TYR A 264 2.10 9.24 -29.63
N ARG A 265 3.37 9.26 -30.03
CA ARG A 265 3.84 8.87 -31.36
C ARG A 265 5.18 8.15 -31.24
N SER A 266 5.20 6.84 -31.40
CA SER A 266 6.46 6.08 -31.51
C SER A 266 7.24 6.53 -32.76
N PRO A 267 8.57 6.70 -32.70
CA PRO A 267 9.48 6.37 -31.60
C PRO A 267 9.72 7.50 -30.57
N SER A 268 9.00 8.63 -30.64
CA SER A 268 9.08 9.65 -29.59
C SER A 268 8.64 9.07 -28.24
N ARG A 269 9.30 9.55 -27.19
CA ARG A 269 9.11 9.15 -25.80
C ARG A 269 8.17 10.10 -25.04
N GLU A 270 7.76 11.20 -25.67
CA GLU A 270 6.79 12.15 -25.08
C GLU A 270 5.39 11.56 -25.02
N TYR A 271 4.59 12.02 -24.04
CA TYR A 271 3.22 11.56 -23.84
C TYR A 271 3.11 10.05 -23.61
N ASP A 272 4.14 9.43 -23.02
CA ASP A 272 4.19 7.99 -22.77
C ASP A 272 3.33 7.57 -21.57
N ILE A 273 2.01 7.71 -21.75
CA ILE A 273 1.00 7.35 -20.77
C ILE A 273 -0.23 6.74 -21.43
N ALA A 274 -0.80 5.74 -20.77
CA ALA A 274 -2.06 5.11 -21.14
C ALA A 274 -2.86 4.73 -19.89
N VAL A 275 -4.18 4.64 -20.03
CA VAL A 275 -5.06 4.06 -19.02
C VAL A 275 -5.76 2.81 -19.54
N VAL A 276 -5.92 1.82 -18.67
CA VAL A 276 -6.50 0.52 -18.98
C VAL A 276 -7.73 0.32 -18.11
N GLN A 277 -8.88 0.09 -18.74
CA GLN A 277 -10.13 -0.23 -18.06
C GLN A 277 -10.32 -1.74 -18.01
N LEU A 278 -10.58 -2.27 -16.82
CA LEU A 278 -10.91 -3.68 -16.60
C LEU A 278 -12.35 -3.99 -17.01
N SER A 279 -12.60 -5.24 -17.41
CA SER A 279 -13.95 -5.74 -17.73
C SER A 279 -14.85 -5.88 -16.49
N SER A 280 -14.26 -6.13 -15.33
CA SER A 280 -14.96 -6.28 -14.06
C SER A 280 -14.15 -5.69 -12.92
N LYS A 281 -14.85 -5.32 -11.84
CA LYS A 281 -14.25 -4.73 -10.64
C LYS A 281 -13.26 -5.72 -9.99
N VAL A 282 -12.21 -5.15 -9.41
CA VAL A 282 -11.27 -5.86 -8.53
C VAL A 282 -11.67 -5.56 -7.09
N PRO A 283 -11.94 -6.59 -6.26
CA PRO A 283 -12.17 -6.39 -4.85
C PRO A 283 -10.86 -5.99 -4.18
N PHE A 284 -10.91 -4.99 -3.30
CA PHE A 284 -9.74 -4.62 -2.53
C PHE A 284 -9.51 -5.61 -1.38
N SER A 285 -8.24 -5.93 -1.14
CA SER A 285 -7.77 -6.83 -0.10
C SER A 285 -6.46 -6.30 0.48
N ASP A 286 -5.77 -7.08 1.31
CA ASP A 286 -4.44 -6.70 1.82
C ASP A 286 -3.36 -6.80 0.72
N ASP A 287 -3.60 -7.61 -0.32
CA ASP A 287 -2.70 -7.83 -1.45
C ASP A 287 -3.08 -7.06 -2.72
N ILE A 288 -4.30 -6.49 -2.79
CA ILE A 288 -4.77 -5.76 -3.96
C ILE A 288 -5.47 -4.46 -3.52
N ARG A 289 -4.87 -3.31 -3.81
CA ARG A 289 -5.36 -1.97 -3.45
C ARG A 289 -4.91 -0.96 -4.48
N ARG A 290 -5.63 0.15 -4.60
CA ARG A 290 -5.21 1.24 -5.49
C ARG A 290 -4.09 2.08 -4.85
N VAL A 291 -3.21 2.64 -5.68
CA VAL A 291 -2.27 3.70 -5.28
C VAL A 291 -2.96 5.07 -5.28
N CYS A 292 -2.49 6.03 -4.49
CA CYS A 292 -3.01 7.39 -4.58
C CYS A 292 -2.44 8.10 -5.80
N LEU A 293 -3.25 8.97 -6.42
CA LEU A 293 -2.79 9.89 -7.46
C LEU A 293 -2.49 11.25 -6.81
N PRO A 294 -1.35 11.87 -7.12
CA PRO A 294 -1.03 13.20 -6.61
C PRO A 294 -1.95 14.27 -7.21
N ALA A 295 -2.03 15.44 -6.59
CA ALA A 295 -2.64 16.60 -7.20
C ALA A 295 -1.79 17.10 -8.39
N ALA A 296 -2.40 17.78 -9.35
CA ALA A 296 -1.64 18.34 -10.49
C ALA A 296 -0.63 19.43 -10.06
N SER A 297 -0.85 20.03 -8.88
CA SER A 297 -0.01 21.03 -8.25
C SER A 297 1.04 20.44 -7.29
N ASP A 298 0.97 19.15 -6.98
CA ASP A 298 1.97 18.52 -6.12
C ASP A 298 3.34 18.59 -6.81
N SER A 299 4.39 18.78 -6.01
CA SER A 299 5.77 18.76 -6.48
C SER A 299 6.61 17.89 -5.55
N PHE A 300 7.58 17.17 -6.12
CA PHE A 300 8.45 16.26 -5.36
C PHE A 300 9.90 16.70 -5.51
N GLN A 301 10.57 16.90 -4.37
CA GLN A 301 11.90 17.50 -4.35
C GLN A 301 12.97 16.50 -4.86
N PRO A 302 14.04 16.98 -5.52
CA PRO A 302 15.21 16.15 -5.78
C PRO A 302 15.74 15.50 -4.50
N ASN A 303 16.44 14.37 -4.64
CA ASN A 303 16.96 13.55 -3.55
C ASN A 303 15.89 12.89 -2.64
N SER A 304 14.59 13.11 -2.89
CA SER A 304 13.52 12.35 -2.23
C SER A 304 13.66 10.86 -2.52
N THR A 305 13.44 10.04 -1.49
CA THR A 305 13.46 8.57 -1.61
C THR A 305 12.16 8.10 -2.25
N VAL A 306 12.30 7.29 -3.29
CA VAL A 306 11.19 6.73 -4.08
C VAL A 306 11.45 5.25 -4.36
N TYR A 307 10.41 4.52 -4.72
CA TYR A 307 10.47 3.07 -4.88
C TYR A 307 9.92 2.67 -6.23
N ILE A 308 10.65 1.80 -6.91
CA ILE A 308 10.24 1.14 -8.15
C ILE A 308 9.96 -0.32 -7.90
N THR A 309 8.97 -0.84 -8.61
CA THR A 309 8.64 -2.26 -8.58
C THR A 309 8.28 -2.78 -9.95
N GLY A 310 8.58 -4.05 -10.19
CA GLY A 310 8.19 -4.71 -11.42
C GLY A 310 8.71 -6.12 -11.56
N PHE A 311 8.42 -6.67 -12.73
CA PHE A 311 8.72 -8.04 -13.13
C PHE A 311 9.74 -8.07 -14.29
N GLY A 312 10.42 -6.95 -14.54
CA GLY A 312 11.39 -6.81 -15.62
C GLY A 312 12.65 -7.63 -15.40
N ALA A 313 13.52 -7.57 -16.40
CA ALA A 313 14.79 -8.27 -16.40
C ALA A 313 15.75 -7.74 -15.32
N LEU A 314 16.62 -8.62 -14.81
CA LEU A 314 17.64 -8.25 -13.81
C LEU A 314 18.85 -7.55 -14.40
N TYR A 315 19.01 -7.63 -15.72
CA TYR A 315 20.11 -7.05 -16.48
C TYR A 315 19.66 -6.80 -17.92
N TYR A 316 20.37 -5.94 -18.63
CA TYR A 316 20.07 -5.61 -20.01
C TYR A 316 20.15 -6.86 -20.92
N GLY A 317 19.10 -7.11 -21.70
CA GLY A 317 18.98 -8.29 -22.56
C GLY A 317 18.46 -9.55 -21.87
N GLY A 318 18.24 -9.52 -20.56
CA GLY A 318 17.63 -10.64 -19.81
C GLY A 318 16.11 -10.76 -20.00
N GLU A 319 15.56 -11.83 -19.44
CA GLU A 319 14.13 -12.15 -19.44
C GLU A 319 13.39 -11.60 -18.20
N SER A 320 12.09 -11.37 -18.34
CA SER A 320 11.22 -10.98 -17.23
C SER A 320 11.19 -12.03 -16.12
N GLN A 321 11.02 -11.60 -14.87
CA GLN A 321 11.01 -12.44 -13.68
C GLN A 321 9.57 -12.79 -13.28
N ASN A 322 9.34 -14.00 -12.78
CA ASN A 322 8.00 -14.38 -12.30
C ASN A 322 7.62 -13.67 -10.99
N ASN A 323 8.60 -13.45 -10.10
CA ASN A 323 8.40 -12.84 -8.79
C ASN A 323 8.60 -11.33 -8.88
N LEU A 324 7.70 -10.59 -8.22
CA LEU A 324 7.77 -9.13 -8.10
C LEU A 324 9.03 -8.73 -7.35
N ARG A 325 9.73 -7.71 -7.85
CA ARG A 325 10.90 -7.13 -7.21
C ARG A 325 10.69 -5.67 -6.87
N GLU A 326 11.45 -5.21 -5.88
CA GLU A 326 11.45 -3.83 -5.40
C GLU A 326 12.86 -3.26 -5.32
N ALA A 327 12.99 -1.98 -5.66
CA ALA A 327 14.23 -1.23 -5.47
C ALA A 327 13.94 0.18 -4.95
N ARG A 328 14.86 0.67 -4.13
CA ARG A 328 14.84 2.03 -3.58
C ARG A 328 15.77 2.93 -4.39
N VAL A 329 15.23 4.00 -4.95
CA VAL A 329 15.99 4.99 -5.74
C VAL A 329 15.70 6.41 -5.26
N LYS A 330 16.36 7.40 -5.88
CA LYS A 330 16.21 8.82 -5.54
C LYS A 330 15.79 9.62 -6.75
N ILE A 331 14.98 10.65 -6.53
CA ILE A 331 14.68 11.64 -7.58
C ILE A 331 15.97 12.41 -7.93
N ILE A 332 16.26 12.51 -9.21
CA ILE A 332 17.39 13.29 -9.74
C ILE A 332 16.85 14.63 -10.25
N SER A 333 17.55 15.73 -9.96
CA SER A 333 17.12 17.06 -10.38
C SER A 333 17.11 17.19 -11.91
N SER A 334 16.24 18.07 -12.43
CA SER A 334 16.16 18.32 -13.88
C SER A 334 17.50 18.79 -14.44
N ASP A 335 18.22 19.65 -13.71
CA ASP A 335 19.53 20.19 -14.11
C ASP A 335 20.56 19.09 -14.30
N VAL A 336 20.61 18.13 -13.36
CA VAL A 336 21.51 16.98 -13.47
C VAL A 336 21.08 16.06 -14.60
N CYS A 337 19.79 15.76 -14.72
CA CYS A 337 19.34 14.82 -15.74
C CYS A 337 19.51 15.36 -17.17
N LYS A 338 19.44 16.69 -17.34
CA LYS A 338 19.67 17.40 -18.60
C LYS A 338 21.13 17.74 -18.87
N GLN A 339 22.08 17.29 -18.04
CA GLN A 339 23.49 17.41 -18.38
C GLN A 339 23.78 16.64 -19.69
N PRO A 340 24.64 17.15 -20.59
CA PRO A 340 25.00 16.46 -21.82
C PRO A 340 25.58 15.05 -21.61
N SER A 341 26.25 14.82 -20.47
CA SER A 341 26.79 13.53 -20.07
C SER A 341 25.73 12.52 -19.58
N VAL A 342 24.51 12.98 -19.31
CA VAL A 342 23.39 12.18 -18.82
C VAL A 342 22.40 11.94 -19.96
N TYR A 343 21.46 12.85 -20.20
CA TYR A 343 20.52 12.76 -21.32
C TYR A 343 20.39 14.05 -22.14
N GLY A 344 21.02 15.15 -21.72
CA GLY A 344 21.00 16.41 -22.47
C GLY A 344 19.57 16.86 -22.80
N ASN A 345 19.33 17.13 -24.08
CA ASN A 345 18.05 17.62 -24.59
C ASN A 345 16.98 16.54 -24.75
N ASP A 346 17.26 15.27 -24.46
CA ASP A 346 16.28 14.18 -24.63
C ASP A 346 15.23 14.16 -23.51
N ILE A 347 15.51 14.82 -22.38
CA ILE A 347 14.52 15.00 -21.30
C ILE A 347 13.56 16.13 -21.66
N LYS A 348 12.33 15.77 -22.02
CA LYS A 348 11.25 16.69 -22.39
C LYS A 348 10.33 17.00 -21.20
N PHE A 349 9.36 17.90 -21.41
CA PHE A 349 8.33 18.20 -20.41
C PHE A 349 7.48 16.98 -20.09
N GLY A 350 7.06 16.86 -18.84
CA GLY A 350 6.34 15.69 -18.35
C GLY A 350 7.21 14.44 -18.20
N MET A 351 8.54 14.60 -18.17
CA MET A 351 9.51 13.55 -17.86
C MET A 351 10.39 13.98 -16.70
N PHE A 352 10.81 13.03 -15.88
CA PHE A 352 11.81 13.23 -14.85
C PHE A 352 12.62 11.96 -14.61
N CYS A 353 13.71 12.09 -13.87
CA CYS A 353 14.67 11.02 -13.68
C CYS A 353 14.73 10.58 -12.23
N ALA A 354 14.91 9.27 -12.03
CA ALA A 354 15.15 8.72 -10.71
C ALA A 354 16.11 7.53 -10.81
N GLY A 355 17.00 7.40 -9.83
CA GLY A 355 18.08 6.43 -9.86
C GLY A 355 19.30 6.92 -9.10
N TYR A 356 20.45 6.34 -9.43
CA TYR A 356 21.77 6.76 -8.99
C TYR A 356 22.65 6.94 -10.23
N LEU A 357 23.48 7.98 -10.26
CA LEU A 357 24.34 8.25 -11.43
C LEU A 357 25.48 7.22 -11.54
N GLU A 358 25.82 6.57 -10.44
CA GLU A 358 26.70 5.41 -10.40
C GLU A 358 26.14 4.23 -11.20
N GLY A 359 24.81 4.21 -11.46
CA GLY A 359 24.10 3.13 -12.12
C GLY A 359 23.65 2.05 -11.13
N ILE A 360 23.71 0.79 -11.57
CA ILE A 360 23.44 -0.44 -10.79
C ILE A 360 21.97 -0.68 -10.47
N TYR A 361 21.24 0.33 -9.99
CA TYR A 361 19.83 0.21 -9.59
C TYR A 361 18.94 0.99 -10.54
N ASP A 362 18.20 0.26 -11.37
CA ASP A 362 17.36 0.86 -12.40
C ASP A 362 16.19 -0.07 -12.76
N ALA A 363 15.14 0.51 -13.34
CA ALA A 363 14.11 -0.27 -14.00
C ALA A 363 14.67 -0.83 -15.32
N CYS A 364 14.19 -2.00 -15.75
CA CYS A 364 14.66 -2.63 -16.96
C CYS A 364 13.52 -3.10 -17.86
N ARG A 365 13.88 -3.81 -18.94
CA ARG A 365 12.91 -4.35 -19.90
C ARG A 365 11.86 -5.20 -19.18
N GLY A 366 10.59 -4.83 -19.32
CA GLY A 366 9.44 -5.45 -18.63
C GLY A 366 8.91 -4.62 -17.45
N ASP A 367 9.72 -3.75 -16.86
CA ASP A 367 9.26 -2.84 -15.80
C ASP A 367 8.47 -1.64 -16.35
N SER A 368 8.62 -1.35 -17.65
CA SER A 368 7.85 -0.36 -18.39
C SER A 368 6.38 -0.31 -17.99
N GLY A 369 5.85 0.89 -17.73
CA GLY A 369 4.48 1.09 -17.27
C GLY A 369 4.26 0.82 -15.78
N GLY A 370 5.24 0.23 -15.08
CA GLY A 370 5.23 0.00 -13.65
C GLY A 370 5.31 1.30 -12.82
N PRO A 371 4.99 1.21 -11.52
CA PRO A 371 4.95 2.35 -10.63
C PRO A 371 6.34 2.84 -10.21
N LEU A 372 6.49 4.16 -10.15
CA LEU A 372 7.44 4.84 -9.27
C LEU A 372 6.64 5.60 -8.20
N VAL A 373 6.79 5.19 -6.95
CA VAL A 373 5.97 5.70 -5.83
C VAL A 373 6.79 6.37 -4.75
N ILE A 374 6.18 7.37 -4.12
CA ILE A 374 6.71 8.07 -2.94
C ILE A 374 5.77 7.88 -1.76
N ARG A 375 6.33 7.89 -0.55
CA ARG A 375 5.60 7.84 0.71
C ARG A 375 5.54 9.23 1.33
N ASP A 376 4.37 9.65 1.79
CA ASP A 376 4.21 10.86 2.61
C ASP A 376 4.44 10.59 4.11
N ASN A 377 4.19 11.61 4.95
CA ASN A 377 4.40 11.52 6.39
C ASN A 377 3.33 10.66 7.10
N THR A 378 2.17 10.40 6.48
CA THR A 378 1.08 9.59 7.05
C THR A 378 1.09 8.14 6.55
N ASP A 379 2.23 7.69 6.01
CA ASP A 379 2.40 6.35 5.41
C ASP A 379 1.44 6.10 4.23
N THR A 380 1.08 7.16 3.50
CA THR A 380 0.30 7.10 2.26
C THR A 380 1.22 7.18 1.05
N TRP A 381 0.96 6.30 0.09
CA TRP A 381 1.80 6.14 -1.10
C TRP A 381 1.15 6.72 -2.34
N TYR A 382 1.90 7.55 -3.05
CA TYR A 382 1.48 8.25 -4.27
C TYR A 382 2.28 7.77 -5.47
N LEU A 383 1.58 7.57 -6.58
CA LEU A 383 2.19 7.30 -7.87
C LEU A 383 2.66 8.61 -8.49
N ILE A 384 3.97 8.83 -8.50
CA ILE A 384 4.57 10.06 -9.01
C ILE A 384 5.16 9.89 -10.41
N GLY A 385 5.53 8.66 -10.76
CA GLY A 385 6.12 8.33 -12.04
C GLY A 385 5.64 7.00 -12.59
N ILE A 386 5.74 6.87 -13.90
CA ILE A 386 5.50 5.62 -14.64
C ILE A 386 6.80 5.29 -15.36
N VAL A 387 7.32 4.06 -15.18
CA VAL A 387 8.55 3.62 -15.86
C VAL A 387 8.37 3.78 -17.37
N SER A 388 9.23 4.56 -18.03
CA SER A 388 9.07 4.91 -19.44
C SER A 388 10.26 4.43 -20.28
N TRP A 389 11.48 4.91 -20.00
CA TRP A 389 12.67 4.56 -20.78
C TRP A 389 13.98 4.79 -20.02
N GLY A 390 15.08 4.31 -20.59
CA GLY A 390 16.46 4.55 -20.14
C GLY A 390 17.43 4.08 -21.22
N ASP A 391 18.69 4.51 -21.16
CA ASP A 391 19.74 3.94 -22.02
C ASP A 391 20.27 2.67 -21.33
N ASN A 392 19.86 1.52 -21.86
CA ASN A 392 20.04 0.20 -21.23
C ASN A 392 19.42 0.18 -19.82
N CYS A 393 19.97 -0.62 -18.90
CA CYS A 393 19.52 -0.68 -17.51
C CYS A 393 20.75 -0.65 -16.60
N GLY A 394 20.73 0.22 -15.58
CA GLY A 394 21.79 0.26 -14.56
C GLY A 394 23.13 0.79 -15.05
N GLN A 395 23.15 1.54 -16.15
CA GLN A 395 24.35 2.12 -16.73
C GLN A 395 24.75 3.43 -16.04
N ARG A 396 26.06 3.66 -15.88
CA ARG A 396 26.59 4.90 -15.30
C ARG A 396 26.11 6.12 -16.10
N ASN A 397 25.70 7.17 -15.39
CA ASN A 397 25.11 8.41 -15.89
C ASN A 397 23.83 8.23 -16.71
N LYS A 398 23.19 7.05 -16.68
CA LYS A 398 21.97 6.76 -17.43
C LYS A 398 20.88 6.26 -16.47
N PRO A 399 20.36 7.13 -15.59
CA PRO A 399 19.29 6.76 -14.67
C PRO A 399 17.99 6.48 -15.44
N GLY A 400 17.04 5.78 -14.82
CA GLY A 400 15.71 5.62 -15.40
C GLY A 400 14.98 6.95 -15.60
N VAL A 401 14.23 7.03 -16.70
CA VAL A 401 13.35 8.16 -17.04
C VAL A 401 11.89 7.72 -16.92
N TYR A 402 11.10 8.57 -16.26
CA TYR A 402 9.73 8.29 -15.88
C TYR A 402 8.79 9.36 -16.43
N THR A 403 7.61 8.94 -16.85
CA THR A 403 6.51 9.85 -17.17
C THR A 403 6.00 10.50 -15.88
N GLU A 404 5.96 11.83 -15.82
CA GLU A 404 5.58 12.61 -14.64
C GLU A 404 4.06 12.63 -14.43
N VAL A 405 3.56 11.96 -13.38
CA VAL A 405 2.11 11.78 -13.18
C VAL A 405 1.38 13.08 -12.85
N THR A 406 2.01 14.01 -12.11
CA THR A 406 1.46 15.34 -11.80
C THR A 406 1.18 16.12 -13.08
N TYR A 407 2.10 16.08 -14.05
CA TYR A 407 1.95 16.69 -15.38
C TYR A 407 0.74 16.14 -16.14
N TYR A 408 0.52 14.81 -16.09
CA TYR A 408 -0.60 14.14 -16.76
C TYR A 408 -1.87 13.98 -15.90
N ARG A 409 -1.91 14.55 -14.69
CA ARG A 409 -2.99 14.32 -13.72
C ARG A 409 -4.37 14.69 -14.25
N ARG A 410 -4.46 15.82 -14.97
CA ARG A 410 -5.70 16.27 -15.62
C ARG A 410 -6.13 15.37 -16.77
N TRP A 411 -5.17 14.85 -17.52
CA TRP A 411 -5.46 13.90 -18.60
C TRP A 411 -6.04 12.60 -18.01
N ILE A 412 -5.43 12.04 -16.95
CA ILE A 412 -5.96 10.87 -16.24
C ILE A 412 -7.42 11.12 -15.79
N ALA A 413 -7.69 12.28 -15.18
CA ALA A 413 -9.04 12.66 -14.76
C ALA A 413 -10.02 12.68 -15.94
N SER A 414 -9.65 13.30 -17.06
CA SER A 414 -10.50 13.41 -18.25
C SER A 414 -10.90 12.06 -18.87
N LYS A 415 -10.08 11.01 -18.69
CA LYS A 415 -10.33 9.67 -19.26
C LYS A 415 -11.03 8.72 -18.29
N THR A 416 -10.83 8.92 -16.99
CA THR A 416 -11.23 7.95 -15.95
C THR A 416 -12.27 8.48 -14.96
N GLY A 417 -12.39 9.81 -14.83
CA GLY A 417 -13.20 10.47 -13.82
C GLY A 417 -12.58 10.48 -12.41
N LEU A 418 -11.29 10.15 -12.28
CA LEU A 418 -10.56 10.06 -11.01
C LEU A 418 -9.71 11.29 -10.70
#